data_AF-A0A1H6AYH5-F1
#
_entry.id   AF-A0A1H6AYH5-F1
#
_cell.length_a   1.000
_cell.length_b   1.000
_cell.length_c   1.000
_cell.angle_alpha   90.00
_cell.angle_beta   90.00
_cell.angle_gamma   90.00
#
_symmetry.space_group_name_H-M   'P 1'
#
loop_
_entity.id
_entity.type
_entity.pdbx_description
1 polymer ?
#
loop_
_entity_poly.entity_id
_entity_poly.type
_entity_poly.pdbx_seq_one_letter_code
_entity_poly.pdbx_strand_id
1 'polypeptide(L)'
;MGKIFRNLDLKARHLEVLKISVSFIVLFLLYHSAEYMLLFNNNIAGFFGFQFLFFITAWFFGNWNMNNGLTFWGLSFSKLKLKHFMIGIFLGLLLYAIPYLISLSIRVEFITNIPDWKDILKLSLPFAFGVMFSSFSEDVLTRATVFNLFNNKIKVIWIVLISSLVYLLNHIYRLNESFDTLSYIFFLGVLLIIPLILTKNLWITGFMHWSGNVFFYVTHNVIQTESATHFLTPNRIFLIWILILIPILYYLGSKYKEKLI
;
A
#
# COMPACT_ATOMS: atom_id res chain seq x y z
N MET A 1 -13.33 8.00 -44.06
CA MET A 1 -12.14 7.87 -43.19
C MET A 1 -12.46 7.84 -41.68
N GLY A 2 -13.28 8.74 -41.11
CA GLY A 2 -13.48 8.83 -39.65
C GLY A 2 -14.02 7.59 -38.91
N LYS A 3 -14.85 6.74 -39.55
CA LYS A 3 -15.41 5.52 -38.91
C LYS A 3 -14.39 4.40 -38.73
N ILE A 4 -13.41 4.29 -39.64
CA ILE A 4 -12.34 3.27 -39.58
C ILE A 4 -11.32 3.63 -38.50
N PHE A 5 -10.89 4.91 -38.43
CA PHE A 5 -9.98 5.38 -37.37
C PHE A 5 -10.59 5.24 -35.97
N ARG A 6 -11.90 5.51 -35.82
CA ARG A 6 -12.62 5.33 -34.55
C ARG A 6 -12.67 3.86 -34.10
N ASN A 7 -12.83 2.93 -35.04
CA ASN A 7 -12.86 1.49 -34.73
C ASN A 7 -11.47 0.93 -34.36
N LEU A 8 -10.40 1.45 -34.96
CA LEU A 8 -9.03 1.07 -34.61
C LEU A 8 -8.65 1.53 -33.20
N ASP A 9 -9.04 2.74 -32.83
CA ASP A 9 -8.83 3.31 -31.49
C ASP A 9 -9.59 2.52 -30.40
N LEU A 10 -10.84 2.15 -30.67
CA LEU A 10 -11.62 1.30 -29.77
C LEU A 10 -10.98 -0.08 -29.56
N LYS A 11 -10.53 -0.73 -30.64
CA LYS A 11 -9.89 -2.06 -30.56
C LYS A 11 -8.59 -2.01 -29.75
N ALA A 12 -7.78 -0.97 -29.94
CA ALA A 12 -6.55 -0.76 -29.17
C ALA A 12 -6.85 -0.58 -27.68
N ARG A 13 -7.87 0.22 -27.34
CA ARG A 13 -8.32 0.44 -25.96
C ARG A 13 -8.83 -0.85 -25.30
N HIS A 14 -9.63 -1.66 -26.00
CA HIS A 14 -10.09 -2.93 -25.47
C HIS A 14 -8.94 -3.90 -25.18
N LEU A 15 -7.93 -3.93 -26.06
CA LEU A 15 -6.75 -4.76 -25.87
C LEU A 15 -5.91 -4.30 -24.66
N GLU A 16 -5.74 -2.99 -24.48
CA GLU A 16 -5.06 -2.43 -23.29
C GLU A 16 -5.76 -2.83 -21.99
N VAL A 17 -7.08 -2.62 -21.91
CA VAL A 17 -7.88 -3.01 -20.74
C VAL A 17 -7.73 -4.50 -20.46
N LEU A 18 -7.84 -5.35 -21.49
CA LEU A 18 -7.69 -6.80 -21.34
C LEU A 18 -6.31 -7.18 -20.78
N LYS A 19 -5.22 -6.60 -21.32
CA LYS A 19 -3.86 -6.88 -20.85
C LYS A 19 -3.69 -6.51 -19.39
N ILE A 20 -4.16 -5.33 -18.98
CA ILE A 20 -4.08 -4.87 -17.58
C ILE A 20 -4.92 -5.76 -16.67
N SER A 21 -6.14 -6.15 -17.09
CA SER A 21 -7.01 -7.05 -16.33
C SER A 21 -6.38 -8.44 -16.14
N VAL A 22 -5.79 -9.02 -17.19
CA VAL A 22 -5.05 -10.29 -17.08
C VAL A 22 -3.86 -10.15 -16.13
N SER A 23 -3.11 -9.06 -16.25
CA SER A 23 -1.98 -8.78 -15.36
C SER A 23 -2.43 -8.70 -13.91
N PHE A 24 -3.53 -7.99 -13.63
CA PHE A 24 -4.12 -7.87 -12.29
C PHE A 24 -4.51 -9.23 -11.72
N ILE A 25 -5.26 -10.05 -12.45
CA ILE A 25 -5.74 -11.36 -11.98
C ILE A 25 -4.58 -12.27 -11.59
N VAL A 26 -3.56 -12.36 -12.44
CA VAL A 26 -2.41 -13.25 -12.18
C VAL A 26 -1.60 -12.74 -10.99
N LEU A 27 -1.34 -11.42 -10.91
CA LEU A 27 -0.62 -10.84 -9.78
C LEU A 27 -1.41 -10.97 -8.47
N PHE A 28 -2.73 -10.85 -8.53
CA PHE A 28 -3.63 -11.01 -7.38
C PHE A 28 -3.55 -12.44 -6.83
N LEU A 29 -3.57 -13.45 -7.69
CA LEU A 29 -3.41 -14.84 -7.29
C LEU A 29 -2.04 -15.10 -6.64
N LEU A 30 -0.96 -14.54 -7.19
CA LEU A 30 0.38 -14.67 -6.62
C LEU A 30 0.50 -13.98 -5.25
N TYR A 31 -0.05 -12.78 -5.12
CA TYR A 31 -0.09 -12.03 -3.87
C TYR A 31 -0.82 -12.81 -2.76
N HIS A 32 -2.03 -13.28 -3.04
CA HIS A 32 -2.78 -14.05 -2.05
C HIS A 32 -2.22 -15.45 -1.81
N SER A 33 -1.54 -16.05 -2.78
CA SER A 33 -0.78 -17.28 -2.54
C SER A 33 0.35 -17.04 -1.54
N ALA A 34 1.05 -15.90 -1.63
CA ALA A 34 2.07 -15.52 -0.66
C ALA A 34 1.47 -15.32 0.74
N GLU A 35 0.39 -14.54 0.85
CA GLU A 35 -0.31 -14.34 2.13
C GLU A 35 -0.82 -15.65 2.71
N TYR A 36 -1.40 -16.52 1.88
CA TYR A 36 -1.92 -17.81 2.31
C TYR A 36 -0.82 -18.68 2.94
N MET A 37 0.36 -18.71 2.31
CA MET A 37 1.51 -19.46 2.83
C MET A 37 1.93 -18.96 4.22
N LEU A 38 1.86 -17.66 4.47
CA LEU A 38 2.22 -17.09 5.77
C LEU A 38 1.11 -17.29 6.82
N LEU A 39 -0.14 -16.95 6.48
CA LEU A 39 -1.26 -16.92 7.42
C LEU A 39 -1.78 -18.31 7.81
N PHE A 40 -1.84 -19.24 6.86
CA PHE A 40 -2.49 -20.54 7.08
C PHE A 40 -1.50 -21.71 7.13
N ASN A 41 -0.34 -21.59 6.49
CA ASN A 41 0.67 -22.65 6.45
C ASN A 41 1.94 -22.35 7.28
N ASN A 42 2.06 -21.13 7.84
CA ASN A 42 3.26 -20.67 8.55
C ASN A 42 4.58 -20.94 7.77
N ASN A 43 4.52 -20.83 6.44
CA ASN A 43 5.61 -21.18 5.53
C ASN A 43 6.26 -19.91 4.97
N ILE A 44 7.31 -19.46 5.66
CA ILE A 44 8.08 -18.27 5.30
C ILE A 44 8.75 -18.43 3.92
N ALA A 45 9.28 -19.62 3.60
CA ALA A 45 9.91 -19.88 2.32
C ALA A 45 8.90 -19.80 1.17
N GLY A 46 7.68 -20.32 1.39
CA GLY A 46 6.56 -20.20 0.46
C GLY A 46 6.15 -18.75 0.22
N PHE A 47 6.04 -17.96 1.29
CA PHE A 47 5.78 -16.51 1.19
C PHE A 47 6.80 -15.81 0.29
N PHE A 48 8.10 -15.99 0.55
CA PHE A 48 9.15 -15.37 -0.27
C PHE A 48 9.19 -15.91 -1.70
N GLY A 49 8.92 -17.20 -1.90
CA GLY A 49 8.82 -17.80 -3.23
C GLY A 49 7.75 -17.15 -4.09
N PHE A 50 6.53 -16.98 -3.55
CA PHE A 50 5.44 -16.31 -4.26
C PHE A 50 5.67 -14.80 -4.43
N GLN A 51 6.26 -14.12 -3.45
CA GLN A 51 6.65 -12.71 -3.58
C GLN A 51 7.70 -12.51 -4.69
N PHE A 52 8.70 -13.38 -4.75
CA PHE A 52 9.70 -13.35 -5.83
C PHE A 52 9.04 -13.58 -7.20
N LEU A 53 8.17 -14.59 -7.30
CA LEU A 53 7.43 -14.88 -8.52
C LEU A 53 6.50 -13.71 -8.91
N PHE A 54 5.90 -13.03 -7.94
CA PHE A 54 5.10 -11.83 -8.15
C PHE A 54 5.91 -10.75 -8.87
N PHE A 55 7.08 -10.38 -8.38
CA PHE A 55 7.88 -9.31 -8.99
C PHE A 55 8.44 -9.68 -10.36
N ILE A 56 8.83 -10.94 -10.58
CA ILE A 56 9.21 -11.46 -11.90
C ILE A 56 8.03 -11.33 -12.87
N THR A 57 6.85 -11.79 -12.46
CA THR A 57 5.63 -11.76 -13.27
C THR A 57 5.20 -10.32 -13.55
N ALA A 58 5.31 -9.42 -12.57
CA ALA A 58 5.06 -8.01 -12.73
C ALA A 58 6.01 -7.38 -13.75
N TRP A 59 7.30 -7.73 -13.74
CA TRP A 59 8.25 -7.27 -14.75
C TRP A 59 7.86 -7.72 -16.16
N PHE A 60 7.52 -9.00 -16.34
CA PHE A 60 7.03 -9.51 -17.64
C PHE A 60 5.76 -8.81 -18.11
N PHE A 61 4.78 -8.62 -17.23
CA PHE A 61 3.55 -7.93 -17.59
C PHE A 61 3.75 -6.44 -17.86
N GLY A 62 4.67 -5.78 -17.15
CA GLY A 62 5.06 -4.41 -17.48
C GLY A 62 5.64 -4.33 -18.89
N ASN A 63 6.46 -5.30 -19.28
CA ASN A 63 6.97 -5.39 -20.65
C ASN A 63 5.87 -5.69 -21.67
N TRP A 64 4.92 -6.58 -21.35
CA TRP A 64 3.80 -6.90 -22.25
C TRP A 64 2.84 -5.74 -22.48
N ASN A 65 2.65 -4.88 -21.47
CA ASN A 65 1.80 -3.71 -21.55
C ASN A 65 2.48 -2.54 -22.29
N MET A 66 3.71 -2.17 -21.90
CA MET A 66 4.39 -0.96 -22.40
C MET A 66 5.91 -1.09 -22.61
N ASN A 67 6.46 -2.32 -22.58
CA ASN A 67 7.89 -2.60 -22.81
C ASN A 67 8.84 -1.86 -21.85
N ASN A 68 8.42 -1.65 -20.60
CA ASN A 68 9.14 -0.85 -19.60
C ASN A 68 9.23 -1.53 -18.20
N GLY A 69 9.02 -2.85 -18.13
CA GLY A 69 9.20 -3.67 -16.94
C GLY A 69 8.50 -3.09 -15.69
N LEU A 70 9.22 -3.05 -14.57
CA LEU A 70 8.69 -2.50 -13.30
C LEU A 70 8.40 -1.00 -13.35
N THR A 71 8.94 -0.26 -14.33
CA THR A 71 8.60 1.16 -14.52
C THR A 71 7.13 1.32 -14.91
N PHE A 72 6.53 0.34 -15.59
CA PHE A 72 5.07 0.33 -15.84
C PHE A 72 4.30 0.55 -14.55
N TRP A 73 4.65 -0.20 -13.50
CA TRP A 73 3.97 -0.16 -12.22
C TRP A 73 4.40 1.00 -11.32
N GLY A 74 5.15 1.97 -11.84
CA GLY A 74 5.66 3.10 -11.05
C GLY A 74 6.88 2.77 -10.18
N LEU A 75 7.50 1.59 -10.33
CA LEU A 75 8.71 1.16 -9.62
C LEU A 75 9.95 1.33 -10.48
N SER A 76 10.19 2.57 -10.92
CA SER A 76 11.36 2.90 -11.75
C SER A 76 12.58 3.14 -10.88
N PHE A 77 13.58 2.25 -10.95
CA PHE A 77 14.82 2.39 -10.17
C PHE A 77 15.63 3.63 -10.54
N SER A 78 15.58 4.10 -11.80
CA SER A 78 16.25 5.35 -12.20
C SER A 78 15.65 6.60 -11.55
N LYS A 79 14.40 6.51 -11.07
CA LYS A 79 13.71 7.57 -10.32
C LYS A 79 13.82 7.38 -8.82
N LEU A 80 14.31 6.24 -8.33
CA LEU A 80 14.55 6.04 -6.91
C LEU A 80 15.67 6.99 -6.46
N LYS A 81 15.39 7.77 -5.42
CA LYS A 81 16.32 8.72 -4.81
C LYS A 81 16.18 8.57 -3.31
N LEU A 82 17.26 8.80 -2.56
CA LEU A 82 17.27 8.70 -1.09
C LEU A 82 16.15 9.53 -0.44
N LYS A 83 15.80 10.69 -1.01
CA LYS A 83 14.68 11.51 -0.55
C LYS A 83 13.34 10.77 -0.53
N HIS A 84 13.06 9.89 -1.51
CA HIS A 84 11.80 9.14 -1.56
C HIS A 84 11.71 8.15 -0.40
N PHE A 85 12.84 7.48 -0.11
CA PHE A 85 12.97 6.61 1.04
C PHE A 85 12.76 7.37 2.34
N MET A 86 13.48 8.47 2.56
CA MET A 86 13.38 9.27 3.80
C MET A 86 11.98 9.85 4.00
N ILE A 87 11.36 10.39 2.94
CA ILE A 87 10.00 10.93 3.00
C ILE A 87 9.00 9.81 3.29
N GLY A 88 9.10 8.66 2.61
CA GLY A 88 8.22 7.53 2.86
C GLY A 88 8.33 7.02 4.29
N ILE A 89 9.55 6.76 4.77
CA ILE A 89 9.81 6.37 6.17
C ILE A 89 9.15 7.35 7.13
N PHE A 90 9.43 8.65 6.98
CA PHE A 90 8.88 9.70 7.84
C PHE A 90 7.35 9.73 7.83
N LEU A 91 6.73 9.65 6.65
CA LEU A 91 5.27 9.66 6.53
C LEU A 91 4.63 8.41 7.14
N GLY A 92 5.21 7.22 6.97
CA GLY A 92 4.67 6.01 7.58
C GLY A 92 4.85 5.98 9.10
N LEU A 93 5.96 6.50 9.61
CA LEU A 93 6.15 6.71 11.05
C LEU A 93 5.11 7.71 11.59
N LEU A 94 4.92 8.88 10.96
CA LEU A 94 3.90 9.84 11.38
C LEU A 94 2.48 9.25 11.34
N LEU A 95 2.19 8.43 10.32
CA LEU A 95 0.88 7.81 10.15
C LEU A 95 0.52 6.94 11.36
N TYR A 96 1.43 6.13 11.89
CA TYR A 96 1.13 5.19 12.98
C TYR A 96 1.59 5.67 14.36
N ALA A 97 2.68 6.44 14.46
CA ALA A 97 3.21 6.88 15.76
C ALA A 97 2.31 7.89 16.46
N ILE A 98 1.76 8.86 15.72
CA ILE A 98 0.86 9.88 16.31
C ILE A 98 -0.40 9.25 16.94
N PRO A 99 -1.20 8.43 16.23
CA PRO A 99 -2.40 7.84 16.82
C PRO A 99 -2.06 6.87 17.95
N TYR A 100 -0.93 6.17 17.87
CA TYR A 100 -0.44 5.33 18.97
C TYR A 100 -0.09 6.18 20.22
N LEU A 101 0.67 7.26 20.06
CA LEU A 101 1.02 8.17 21.17
C LEU A 101 -0.22 8.85 21.76
N ILE A 102 -1.20 9.23 20.93
CA ILE A 102 -2.49 9.75 21.40
C ILE A 102 -3.18 8.66 22.24
N SER A 103 -3.30 7.45 21.72
CA SER A 103 -3.96 6.33 22.41
C SER A 103 -3.34 6.01 23.76
N LEU A 104 -2.01 6.03 23.86
CA LEU A 104 -1.29 5.93 25.15
C LEU A 104 -1.60 7.11 26.08
N SER A 105 -1.56 8.34 25.55
CA SER A 105 -1.75 9.56 26.33
C SER A 105 -3.15 9.65 26.97
N ILE A 106 -4.17 9.19 26.25
CA ILE A 106 -5.55 9.16 26.74
C ILE A 106 -5.94 7.82 27.38
N ARG A 107 -4.97 6.90 27.57
CA ARG A 107 -5.15 5.60 28.22
C ARG A 107 -6.19 4.70 27.54
N VAL A 108 -6.27 4.78 26.21
CA VAL A 108 -7.00 3.80 25.40
C VAL A 108 -6.13 2.57 25.15
N GLU A 109 -4.82 2.75 25.05
CA GLU A 109 -3.82 1.67 24.99
C GLU A 109 -2.85 1.76 26.16
N PHE A 110 -2.34 0.61 26.59
CA PHE A 110 -1.39 0.47 27.69
C PHE A 110 -0.25 -0.44 27.26
N ILE A 111 0.99 0.01 27.48
CA ILE A 111 2.16 -0.85 27.31
C ILE A 111 2.24 -1.75 28.53
N THR A 112 2.11 -3.05 28.33
CA THR A 112 2.18 -4.05 29.40
C THR A 112 3.57 -4.64 29.55
N ASN A 113 4.32 -4.73 28.44
CA ASN A 113 5.69 -5.26 28.45
C ASN A 113 6.52 -4.67 27.31
N ILE A 114 7.76 -4.31 27.62
CA ILE A 114 8.78 -3.89 26.65
C ILE A 114 9.90 -4.92 26.70
N PRO A 115 10.09 -5.76 25.67
CA PRO A 115 11.20 -6.72 25.62
C PRO A 115 12.58 -6.03 25.62
N ASP A 116 13.64 -6.81 25.84
CA ASP A 116 15.01 -6.32 25.67
C ASP A 116 15.26 -5.88 24.21
N TRP A 117 16.14 -4.89 24.03
CA TRP A 117 16.45 -4.33 22.71
C TRP A 117 16.92 -5.38 21.71
N LYS A 118 17.63 -6.43 22.16
CA LYS A 118 18.07 -7.53 21.29
C LYS A 118 16.88 -8.32 20.75
N ASP A 119 15.88 -8.59 21.57
CA ASP A 119 14.67 -9.29 21.16
C ASP A 119 13.82 -8.45 20.23
N ILE A 120 13.73 -7.14 20.49
CA ILE A 120 13.08 -6.19 19.59
C ILE A 120 13.72 -6.29 18.20
N LEU A 121 15.05 -6.21 18.09
CA LEU A 121 15.72 -6.31 16.78
C LEU A 121 15.54 -7.68 16.14
N LYS A 122 15.65 -8.75 16.92
CA LYS A 122 15.53 -10.14 16.44
C LYS A 122 14.16 -10.43 15.82
N LEU A 123 13.08 -9.87 16.38
CA LEU A 123 11.72 -10.05 15.88
C LEU A 123 11.40 -9.05 14.77
N SER A 124 11.83 -7.80 14.90
CA SER A 124 11.41 -6.72 14.01
C SER A 124 12.17 -6.71 12.69
N LEU A 125 13.45 -7.06 12.67
CA LEU A 125 14.27 -6.96 11.45
C LEU A 125 13.84 -7.97 10.37
N PRO A 126 13.60 -9.27 10.67
CA PRO A 126 13.07 -10.21 9.69
C PRO A 126 11.67 -9.83 9.21
N PHE A 127 10.81 -9.35 10.11
CA PHE A 127 9.48 -8.86 9.75
C PHE A 127 9.59 -7.66 8.80
N ALA A 128 10.43 -6.67 9.12
CA ALA A 128 10.65 -5.50 8.28
C ALA A 128 11.17 -5.88 6.90
N PHE A 129 12.05 -6.87 6.79
CA PHE A 129 12.48 -7.37 5.49
C PHE A 129 11.34 -8.03 4.70
N GLY A 130 10.57 -8.92 5.34
CA GLY A 130 9.46 -9.62 4.68
C GLY A 130 8.34 -8.68 4.23
N VAL A 131 7.92 -7.78 5.12
CA VAL A 131 6.79 -6.86 4.88
C VAL A 131 7.10 -5.81 3.80
N MET A 132 8.38 -5.58 3.49
CA MET A 132 8.75 -4.75 2.34
C MET A 132 8.16 -5.32 1.04
N PHE A 133 8.29 -6.62 0.81
CA PHE A 133 7.77 -7.24 -0.41
C PHE A 133 6.25 -7.24 -0.46
N SER A 134 5.58 -7.55 0.66
CA SER A 134 4.12 -7.53 0.72
C SER A 134 3.56 -6.12 0.52
N SER A 135 4.14 -5.09 1.16
CA SER A 135 3.68 -3.70 0.98
C SER A 135 3.82 -3.23 -0.47
N PHE A 136 4.95 -3.49 -1.12
CA PHE A 136 5.16 -3.08 -2.51
C PHE A 136 4.33 -3.88 -3.50
N SER A 137 4.14 -5.19 -3.29
CA SER A 137 3.29 -6.02 -4.15
C SER A 137 1.81 -5.62 -4.06
N GLU A 138 1.33 -5.31 -2.85
CA GLU A 138 -0.01 -4.77 -2.65
C GLU A 138 -0.19 -3.41 -3.33
N ASP A 139 0.81 -2.51 -3.27
CA ASP A 139 0.75 -1.22 -3.95
C ASP A 139 0.70 -1.34 -5.49
N VAL A 140 1.42 -2.31 -6.05
CA VAL A 140 1.33 -2.62 -7.48
C VAL A 140 -0.09 -3.03 -7.86
N LEU A 141 -0.71 -3.92 -7.09
CA LEU A 141 -2.06 -4.42 -7.33
C LEU A 141 -3.12 -3.32 -7.17
N THR A 142 -3.10 -2.64 -6.04
CA THR A 142 -4.22 -1.81 -5.60
C THR A 142 -4.13 -0.38 -6.13
N ARG A 143 -2.92 0.11 -6.44
CA ARG A 143 -2.68 1.50 -6.84
C ARG A 143 -2.15 1.60 -8.25
N ALA A 144 -1.02 0.98 -8.57
CA ALA A 144 -0.42 1.11 -9.89
C ALA A 144 -1.31 0.54 -11.01
N THR A 145 -1.97 -0.59 -10.77
CA THR A 145 -2.91 -1.16 -11.74
C THR A 145 -4.06 -0.19 -12.03
N VAL A 146 -4.71 0.34 -10.99
CA VAL A 146 -5.82 1.29 -11.14
C VAL A 146 -5.35 2.59 -11.80
N PHE A 147 -4.19 3.10 -11.39
CA PHE A 147 -3.59 4.29 -11.98
C PHE A 147 -3.30 4.08 -13.47
N ASN A 148 -2.65 2.99 -13.87
CA ASN A 148 -2.34 2.74 -15.28
C ASN A 148 -3.60 2.50 -16.13
N LEU A 149 -4.62 1.87 -15.57
CA LEU A 149 -5.87 1.61 -16.29
C LEU A 149 -6.62 2.91 -16.60
N PHE A 150 -6.59 3.89 -15.68
CA PHE A 150 -7.50 5.04 -15.69
C PHE A 150 -6.85 6.43 -15.75
N ASN A 151 -5.54 6.54 -15.56
CA ASN A 151 -4.84 7.82 -15.60
C ASN A 151 -5.06 8.50 -16.96
N ASN A 152 -5.36 9.80 -16.94
CA ASN A 152 -5.81 10.61 -18.09
C ASN A 152 -7.13 10.17 -18.76
N LYS A 153 -7.84 9.15 -18.26
CA LYS A 153 -9.11 8.66 -18.83
C LYS A 153 -10.34 9.05 -17.98
N ILE A 154 -10.17 9.23 -16.68
CA ILE A 154 -11.21 9.67 -15.75
C ILE A 154 -10.67 10.73 -14.77
N LYS A 155 -11.55 11.38 -14.02
CA LYS A 155 -11.14 12.35 -12.98
C LYS A 155 -10.33 11.66 -11.88
N VAL A 156 -9.32 12.35 -11.36
CA VAL A 156 -8.42 11.83 -10.31
C VAL A 156 -9.18 11.30 -9.09
N ILE A 157 -10.27 11.97 -8.66
CA ILE A 157 -11.08 11.52 -7.54
C ILE A 157 -11.63 10.10 -7.74
N TRP A 158 -12.00 9.71 -8.96
CA TRP A 158 -12.47 8.35 -9.25
C TRP A 158 -11.34 7.33 -9.20
N ILE A 159 -10.12 7.70 -9.62
CA ILE A 159 -8.94 6.84 -9.48
C ILE A 159 -8.68 6.56 -7.99
N VAL A 160 -8.76 7.60 -7.14
CA VAL A 160 -8.61 7.48 -5.69
C VAL A 160 -9.66 6.53 -5.10
N LEU A 161 -10.94 6.75 -5.40
CA LEU A 161 -12.03 5.92 -4.86
C LEU A 161 -11.95 4.46 -5.31
N ILE A 162 -11.68 4.22 -6.60
CA ILE A 162 -11.55 2.85 -7.14
C ILE A 162 -10.34 2.16 -6.51
N SER A 163 -9.19 2.82 -6.43
CA SER A 163 -7.99 2.24 -5.82
C SER A 163 -8.19 1.92 -4.34
N SER A 164 -8.87 2.81 -3.60
CA SER A 164 -9.17 2.59 -2.18
C SER A 164 -10.13 1.44 -1.96
N LEU A 165 -11.12 1.28 -2.86
CA LEU A 165 -12.02 0.14 -2.84
C LEU A 165 -11.30 -1.16 -3.19
N VAL A 166 -10.43 -1.15 -4.22
CA VAL A 166 -9.60 -2.32 -4.55
C VAL A 166 -8.69 -2.68 -3.38
N TYR A 167 -8.09 -1.70 -2.70
CA TYR A 167 -7.28 -1.91 -1.50
C TYR A 167 -8.09 -2.55 -0.36
N LEU A 168 -9.29 -2.04 -0.06
CA LEU A 168 -10.19 -2.65 0.92
C LEU A 168 -10.54 -4.10 0.54
N LEU A 169 -10.93 -4.35 -0.71
CA LEU A 169 -11.30 -5.67 -1.19
C LEU A 169 -10.11 -6.62 -1.32
N ASN A 170 -8.89 -6.10 -1.43
CA ASN A 170 -7.66 -6.88 -1.37
C ASN A 170 -7.47 -7.53 0.01
N HIS A 171 -8.07 -6.99 1.07
CA HIS A 171 -8.01 -7.58 2.41
C HIS A 171 -9.03 -8.71 2.60
N ILE A 172 -9.09 -9.66 1.65
CA ILE A 172 -10.11 -10.72 1.59
C ILE A 172 -10.27 -11.52 2.90
N TYR A 173 -9.17 -11.72 3.63
CA TYR A 173 -9.14 -12.45 4.91
C TYR A 173 -9.64 -11.63 6.11
N ARG A 174 -9.92 -10.34 5.91
CA ARG A 174 -10.31 -9.39 6.95
C ARG A 174 -11.66 -8.70 6.68
N LEU A 175 -12.36 -9.08 5.60
CA LEU A 175 -13.64 -8.47 5.21
C LEU A 175 -14.78 -8.69 6.22
N ASN A 176 -14.62 -9.64 7.14
CA ASN A 176 -15.55 -9.91 8.24
C ASN A 176 -15.21 -9.17 9.54
N GLU A 177 -14.16 -8.34 9.56
CA GLU A 177 -13.81 -7.52 10.72
C GLU A 177 -14.82 -6.37 10.92
N SER A 178 -14.67 -5.65 12.04
CA SER A 178 -15.57 -4.57 12.43
C SER A 178 -15.60 -3.42 11.41
N PHE A 179 -16.70 -2.66 11.41
CA PHE A 179 -16.86 -1.47 10.56
C PHE A 179 -15.74 -0.45 10.76
N ASP A 180 -15.28 -0.26 12.00
CA ASP A 180 -14.15 0.63 12.32
C ASP A 180 -12.89 0.22 11.54
N THR A 181 -12.66 -1.09 11.41
CA THR A 181 -11.50 -1.63 10.71
C THR A 181 -11.61 -1.45 9.20
N LEU A 182 -12.74 -1.86 8.61
CA LEU A 182 -12.99 -1.70 7.19
C LEU A 182 -12.94 -0.21 6.78
N SER A 183 -13.42 0.68 7.65
CA SER A 183 -13.36 2.13 7.45
C SER A 183 -11.93 2.64 7.37
N TYR A 184 -11.08 2.34 8.37
CA TYR A 184 -9.70 2.83 8.31
C TYR A 184 -8.92 2.20 7.15
N ILE A 185 -9.17 0.94 6.79
CA ILE A 185 -8.52 0.29 5.63
C ILE A 185 -8.87 1.05 4.34
N PHE A 186 -10.15 1.39 4.14
CA PHE A 186 -10.58 2.18 2.99
C PHE A 186 -9.89 3.56 2.94
N PHE A 187 -9.90 4.31 4.04
CA PHE A 187 -9.29 5.65 4.07
C PHE A 187 -7.75 5.59 4.03
N LEU A 188 -7.13 4.52 4.51
CA LEU A 188 -5.71 4.26 4.32
C LEU A 188 -5.41 4.03 2.83
N GLY A 189 -6.29 3.35 2.10
CA GLY A 189 -6.29 3.29 0.64
C GLY A 189 -6.25 4.68 -0.01
N VAL A 190 -7.14 5.58 0.43
CA VAL A 190 -7.22 6.97 -0.05
C VAL A 190 -5.91 7.72 0.21
N LEU A 191 -5.35 7.58 1.41
CA LEU A 191 -4.12 8.25 1.81
C LEU A 191 -2.92 7.77 0.97
N LEU A 192 -2.75 6.45 0.83
CA LEU A 192 -1.58 5.84 0.22
C LEU A 192 -1.50 6.02 -1.31
N ILE A 193 -2.62 6.28 -2.00
CA ILE A 193 -2.56 6.58 -3.45
C ILE A 193 -2.10 8.02 -3.76
N ILE A 194 -2.15 8.94 -2.79
CA ILE A 194 -1.81 10.36 -3.01
C ILE A 194 -0.39 10.54 -3.57
N PRO A 195 0.68 9.94 -3.01
CA PRO A 195 2.02 10.11 -3.54
C PRO A 195 2.15 9.61 -4.98
N LEU A 196 1.48 8.50 -5.35
CA LEU A 196 1.47 7.99 -6.71
C LEU A 196 0.82 8.97 -7.69
N ILE A 197 -0.34 9.53 -7.36
CA ILE A 197 -1.03 10.51 -8.23
C ILE A 197 -0.15 11.74 -8.48
N LEU A 198 0.55 12.20 -7.45
CA LEU A 198 1.37 13.41 -7.53
C LEU A 198 2.69 13.17 -8.26
N THR A 199 3.37 12.05 -8.00
CA THR A 199 4.74 11.80 -8.49
C THR A 199 4.81 10.85 -9.68
N LYS A 200 3.71 10.12 -9.97
CA LYS A 200 3.67 9.01 -10.92
C LYS A 200 4.71 7.92 -10.62
N ASN A 201 5.01 7.76 -9.33
CA ASN A 201 6.01 6.83 -8.82
C ASN A 201 5.50 6.20 -7.52
N LEU A 202 5.72 4.90 -7.34
CA LEU A 202 5.31 4.17 -6.15
C LEU A 202 6.30 4.25 -4.98
N TRP A 203 7.54 4.71 -5.16
CA TRP A 203 8.56 4.62 -4.09
C TRP A 203 8.15 5.30 -2.78
N ILE A 204 7.59 6.52 -2.82
CA ILE A 204 7.12 7.18 -1.58
C ILE A 204 5.97 6.40 -0.95
N THR A 205 4.99 5.98 -1.74
CA THR A 205 3.86 5.16 -1.27
C THR A 205 4.35 3.87 -0.63
N GLY A 206 5.22 3.12 -1.30
CA GLY A 206 5.74 1.85 -0.82
C GLY A 206 6.56 1.98 0.45
N PHE A 207 7.43 3.00 0.55
CA PHE A 207 8.19 3.22 1.80
C PHE A 207 7.30 3.73 2.94
N MET A 208 6.27 4.52 2.66
CA MET A 208 5.27 4.96 3.65
C MET A 208 4.44 3.79 4.17
N HIS A 209 3.98 2.93 3.27
CA HIS A 209 3.22 1.73 3.62
C HIS A 209 4.09 0.75 4.41
N TRP A 210 5.29 0.45 3.90
CA TRP A 210 6.25 -0.43 4.55
C TRP A 210 6.63 0.03 5.96
N SER A 211 7.06 1.29 6.13
CA SER A 211 7.50 1.78 7.44
C SER A 211 6.35 1.86 8.44
N GLY A 212 5.15 2.17 7.98
CA GLY A 212 3.94 2.14 8.80
C GLY A 212 3.65 0.74 9.32
N ASN A 213 3.70 -0.29 8.45
CA ASN A 213 3.50 -1.67 8.86
C ASN A 213 4.58 -2.17 9.83
N VAL A 214 5.84 -1.78 9.62
CA VAL A 214 6.94 -2.09 10.54
C VAL A 214 6.68 -1.45 11.90
N PHE A 215 6.33 -0.17 11.95
CA PHE A 215 6.04 0.52 13.20
C PHE A 215 4.88 -0.15 13.93
N PHE A 216 3.76 -0.41 13.22
CA PHE A 216 2.60 -1.08 13.78
C PHE A 216 2.96 -2.44 14.38
N TYR A 217 3.73 -3.25 13.66
CA TYR A 217 4.18 -4.55 14.15
C TYR A 217 5.03 -4.42 15.42
N VAL A 218 5.99 -3.49 15.43
CA VAL A 218 6.84 -3.24 16.59
C VAL A 218 6.01 -2.83 17.80
N THR A 219 5.04 -1.92 17.64
CA THR A 219 4.31 -1.38 18.80
C THR A 219 3.16 -2.26 19.29
N HIS A 220 2.65 -3.20 18.48
CA HIS A 220 1.49 -4.03 18.82
C HIS A 220 1.78 -5.54 18.93
N ASN A 221 2.87 -6.03 18.31
CA ASN A 221 3.23 -7.45 18.34
C ASN A 221 4.55 -7.73 19.06
N VAL A 222 5.48 -6.77 19.05
CA VAL A 222 6.77 -6.91 19.75
C VAL A 222 6.71 -6.26 21.13
N ILE A 223 6.36 -4.98 21.19
CA ILE A 223 5.95 -4.30 22.42
C ILE A 223 4.53 -4.77 22.70
N GLN A 224 4.32 -5.40 23.85
CA GLN A 224 3.01 -5.90 24.20
C GLN A 224 2.16 -4.73 24.69
N THR A 225 1.04 -4.56 24.01
CA THR A 225 0.06 -3.51 24.30
C THR A 225 -1.32 -4.12 24.47
N GLU A 226 -2.06 -3.61 25.44
CA GLU A 226 -3.45 -3.96 25.66
C GLU A 226 -4.33 -2.73 25.44
N SER A 227 -5.52 -2.95 24.88
CA SER A 227 -6.52 -1.90 24.70
C SER A 227 -7.59 -2.00 25.77
N ALA A 228 -7.94 -0.88 26.41
CA ALA A 228 -9.11 -0.85 27.28
C ALA A 228 -10.41 -0.89 26.47
N THR A 229 -11.43 -1.52 27.04
CA THR A 229 -12.77 -1.55 26.46
C THR A 229 -13.46 -0.20 26.66
N HIS A 230 -13.26 0.72 25.73
CA HIS A 230 -13.88 2.03 25.70
C HIS A 230 -14.75 2.23 24.45
N PHE A 231 -15.63 3.23 24.50
CA PHE A 231 -16.33 3.72 23.31
C PHE A 231 -15.35 4.25 22.25
N LEU A 232 -14.21 4.80 22.66
CA LEU A 232 -13.13 5.22 21.76
C LEU A 232 -12.09 4.10 21.65
N THR A 233 -11.94 3.54 20.46
CA THR A 233 -10.98 2.46 20.16
C THR A 233 -9.73 3.01 19.46
N PRO A 234 -8.58 2.31 19.50
CA PRO A 234 -7.39 2.70 18.74
C PRO A 234 -7.67 2.87 17.25
N ASN A 235 -8.48 1.99 16.67
CA ASN A 235 -8.90 2.06 15.27
C ASN A 235 -9.68 3.34 14.93
N ARG A 236 -10.53 3.83 15.85
CA ARG A 236 -11.26 5.11 15.67
C ARG A 236 -10.32 6.31 15.74
N ILE A 237 -9.35 6.28 16.67
CA ILE A 237 -8.31 7.32 16.77
C ILE A 237 -7.48 7.34 15.48
N PHE A 238 -7.09 6.17 15.00
CA PHE A 238 -6.34 6.03 13.74
C PHE A 238 -7.14 6.54 12.54
N LEU A 239 -8.42 6.18 12.44
CA LEU A 239 -9.31 6.68 11.38
C LEU A 239 -9.41 8.21 11.38
N ILE A 240 -9.64 8.83 12.55
CA ILE A 240 -9.69 10.30 12.68
C ILE A 240 -8.37 10.91 12.22
N TRP A 241 -7.24 10.33 12.63
CA TRP A 241 -5.92 10.79 12.21
C TRP A 241 -5.70 10.69 10.70
N ILE A 242 -6.09 9.57 10.06
CA ILE A 242 -6.01 9.42 8.60
C ILE A 242 -6.82 10.51 7.89
N LEU A 243 -8.05 10.78 8.35
CA LEU A 243 -8.90 11.81 7.77
C LEU A 243 -8.29 13.22 7.84
N ILE A 244 -7.54 13.52 8.92
CA ILE A 244 -6.77 14.77 9.06
C ILE A 244 -5.55 14.76 8.13
N LEU A 245 -4.86 13.62 8.02
CA LEU A 245 -3.61 13.51 7.27
C LEU A 245 -3.82 13.56 5.75
N ILE A 246 -4.95 13.07 5.23
CA ILE A 246 -5.30 13.10 3.80
C ILE A 246 -5.18 14.52 3.19
N PRO A 247 -5.90 15.55 3.68
CA PRO A 247 -5.81 16.89 3.11
C PRO A 247 -4.44 17.53 3.32
N ILE A 248 -3.75 17.24 4.43
CA ILE A 248 -2.39 17.74 4.71
C ILE A 248 -1.41 17.17 3.69
N LEU A 249 -1.40 15.86 3.49
CA LEU A 249 -0.51 15.17 2.56
C LEU A 249 -0.77 15.63 1.12
N TYR A 250 -2.04 15.75 0.74
CA TYR A 250 -2.41 16.26 -0.59
C TYR A 250 -1.94 17.69 -0.81
N TYR A 251 -2.14 18.59 0.16
CA TYR A 251 -1.72 19.99 0.07
C TYR A 251 -0.19 20.12 -0.02
N LEU A 252 0.55 19.51 0.91
CA LEU A 252 2.01 19.56 0.94
C LEU A 252 2.62 18.90 -0.29
N GLY A 253 2.12 17.72 -0.65
CA GLY A 253 2.57 17.00 -1.84
C GLY A 253 2.33 17.79 -3.13
N SER A 254 1.18 18.47 -3.25
CA SER A 254 0.88 19.34 -4.39
C SER A 254 1.80 20.57 -4.43
N LYS A 255 2.02 21.21 -3.27
CA LYS A 255 2.87 22.41 -3.14
C LYS A 255 4.34 22.14 -3.48
N TYR A 256 4.85 20.95 -3.14
CA TYR A 256 6.25 20.58 -3.35
C TYR A 256 6.46 19.55 -4.45
N LYS A 257 5.48 19.36 -5.33
CA LYS A 257 5.46 18.33 -6.38
C LYS A 257 6.74 18.29 -7.23
N GLU A 258 7.23 19.45 -7.67
CA GLU A 258 8.45 19.53 -8.48
C GLU A 258 9.69 19.02 -7.74
N LYS A 259 9.75 19.25 -6.42
CA LYS A 259 10.81 18.73 -5.56
C LYS A 259 10.67 17.24 -5.27
N LEU A 260 9.51 16.64 -5.52
CA LEU A 260 9.25 15.23 -5.28
C LEU A 260 9.54 14.33 -6.50
N ILE A 261 9.59 14.89 -7.71
CA ILE A 261 9.89 14.15 -8.96
C ILE A 261 11.42 13.94 -9.14
#